data_AF-A0A2E2W7Z3-F1
#
_entry.id   AF-A0A2E2W7Z3-F1
#
_cell.length_a   1.000
_cell.length_b   1.000
_cell.length_c   1.000
_cell.angle_alpha   90.00
_cell.angle_beta   90.00
_cell.angle_gamma   90.00
#
_symmetry.space_group_name_H-M   'P 1'
#
loop_
_entity.id
_entity.type
_entity.pdbx_description
1 polymer ?
#
loop_
_entity_poly.entity_id
_entity_poly.type
_entity_poly.pdbx_seq_one_letter_code
_entity_poly.pdbx_strand_id
1 'polypeptide(L)' 'MMDIKKFKSVAVPVETHALLKGLCGIKYRAPAGMITKLVNEYVAYLAAEKKLSIEQFKKSLINGEASHDRT' A
#
# COMPACT_ATOMS: atom_id res chain seq x y z
N MET A 1 -13.64 -19.10 2.40
CA MET A 1 -12.56 -19.09 3.41
C MET A 1 -11.47 -18.12 2.93
N MET A 2 -10.89 -17.31 3.82
CA MET A 2 -9.88 -16.31 3.46
C MET A 2 -8.54 -17.00 3.19
N ASP A 3 -7.99 -16.88 1.98
CA ASP A 3 -6.67 -17.41 1.64
C ASP A 3 -5.57 -16.70 2.44
N ILE A 4 -5.17 -17.29 3.56
CA ILE A 4 -4.13 -16.80 4.49
C ILE A 4 -2.74 -16.61 3.84
N LYS A 5 -2.46 -17.28 2.70
CA LYS A 5 -1.24 -17.01 1.92
C LYS A 5 -1.32 -15.72 1.09
N LYS A 6 -2.52 -15.21 0.84
CA LYS A 6 -2.79 -14.12 -0.11
C LYS A 6 -3.07 -12.78 0.57
N PHE A 7 -3.52 -12.78 1.82
CA PHE A 7 -3.95 -11.58 2.54
C PHE A 7 -3.27 -11.48 3.91
N LYS A 8 -2.73 -10.30 4.22
CA LYS A 8 -2.21 -9.94 5.55
C LYS A 8 -3.05 -8.80 6.13
N SER A 9 -3.34 -8.86 7.42
CA SER A 9 -4.07 -7.80 8.14
C SER A 9 -3.09 -6.74 8.64
N VAL A 10 -3.50 -5.47 8.57
CA VAL A 10 -2.75 -4.33 9.12
C VAL A 10 -3.68 -3.56 10.05
N ALA A 11 -3.24 -3.31 11.28
CA ALA A 11 -3.96 -2.46 12.22
C ALA A 11 -3.71 -0.99 11.86
N VAL A 12 -4.77 -0.18 11.87
CA VAL A 12 -4.72 1.26 11.61
C VAL A 12 -5.51 2.02 12.67
N PRO A 13 -5.21 3.31 12.91
CA PRO A 13 -6.02 4.14 13.79
C PRO A 13 -7.49 4.17 13.39
N VAL A 14 -8.38 4.32 14.38
CA VAL A 14 -9.84 4.35 14.17
C VAL A 14 -10.24 5.46 13.19
N GLU A 15 -9.60 6.63 13.29
CA GLU A 15 -9.83 7.75 12.39
C GLU A 15 -9.48 7.40 10.94
N THR A 16 -8.29 6.80 10.70
CA THR A 16 -7.87 6.35 9.38
C THR A 16 -8.83 5.32 8.79
N HIS A 17 -9.33 4.40 9.62
CA HIS A 17 -10.34 3.43 9.19
C HIS A 17 -11.66 4.12 8.80
N ALA A 18 -12.11 5.13 9.55
CA ALA A 18 -13.30 5.90 9.22
C ALA A 18 -13.14 6.67 7.89
N LEU A 19 -11.98 7.29 7.68
CA LEU A 19 -11.64 7.98 6.43
C LEU A 19 -11.61 7.01 5.25
N LEU A 20 -10.98 5.83 5.41
CA LEU A 20 -10.96 4.79 4.38
C LEU A 20 -12.37 4.35 4.01
N LYS A 21 -13.24 4.15 5.00
CA LYS A 21 -14.65 3.81 4.78
C LYS A 21 -15.39 4.92 4.01
N GLY A 22 -15.14 6.18 4.37
CA GLY A 22 -15.66 7.34 3.64
C GLY A 22 -15.21 7.36 2.18
N LEU A 23 -13.92 7.16 1.93
CA LEU A 23 -13.33 7.11 0.58
C LEU A 23 -13.94 5.99 -0.28
N CYS A 24 -14.21 4.82 0.31
CA CYS A 24 -14.90 3.73 -0.37
C CYS A 24 -16.33 4.09 -0.77
N GLY A 25 -17.04 4.87 0.07
CA GLY A 25 -18.39 5.34 -0.24
C GLY A 25 -18.47 6.25 -1.47
N ILE A 26 -17.38 6.93 -1.84
CA ILE A 26 -17.39 7.96 -2.89
C ILE A 26 -17.10 7.35 -4.28
N LYS A 27 -16.11 6.46 -4.40
CA LYS A 27 -15.65 5.97 -5.73
C LYS A 27 -15.36 4.48 -5.86
N TYR A 28 -15.27 3.71 -4.78
CA TYR A 28 -14.79 2.31 -4.87
C TYR A 28 -15.42 1.39 -3.83
N ARG A 29 -16.09 0.32 -4.30
CA ARG A 29 -16.88 -0.59 -3.43
C ARG A 29 -16.09 -1.47 -2.44
N ALA A 30 -14.75 -1.46 -2.44
CA ALA A 30 -13.97 -2.31 -1.52
C ALA A 30 -12.79 -1.57 -0.86
N PRO A 31 -12.64 -1.64 0.49
CA PRO A 31 -11.55 -1.00 1.23
C PRO A 31 -10.17 -1.54 0.85
N ALA A 32 -10.08 -2.84 0.57
CA ALA A 32 -8.84 -3.46 0.10
C ALA A 32 -8.36 -2.85 -1.22
N GLY A 33 -9.29 -2.65 -2.18
CA GLY A 33 -8.96 -2.06 -3.48
C GLY A 33 -8.49 -0.61 -3.35
N MET A 34 -9.08 0.16 -2.43
CA MET A 34 -8.66 1.53 -2.16
C MET A 34 -7.25 1.60 -1.59
N ILE A 35 -6.94 0.75 -0.60
CA ILE A 35 -5.58 0.65 -0.04
C ILE A 35 -4.58 0.25 -1.14
N THR A 36 -4.90 -0.77 -1.95
CA THR A 36 -4.02 -1.19 -3.06
C THR A 36 -3.76 -0.05 -4.05
N LYS A 37 -4.77 0.75 -4.38
CA LYS A 37 -4.61 1.90 -5.27
C LYS A 37 -3.67 2.94 -4.67
N LEU A 38 -3.95 3.38 -3.44
CA LEU A 38 -3.15 4.39 -2.73
C LEU A 38 -1.68 3.98 -2.62
N VAL A 39 -1.42 2.71 -2.25
CA VAL A 39 -0.05 2.18 -2.16
C VAL A 39 0.63 2.18 -3.52
N ASN A 40 -0.04 1.75 -4.59
CA ASN A 40 0.55 1.76 -5.94
C ASN A 40 0.85 3.17 -6.45
N GLU A 41 -0.06 4.12 -6.21
CA GLU A 41 0.13 5.54 -6.57
C GLU A 41 1.33 6.13 -5.83
N TYR A 42 1.43 5.87 -4.52
CA TYR A 42 2.54 6.35 -3.71
C TYR A 42 3.88 5.73 -4.12
N VAL A 43 3.90 4.44 -4.44
CA VAL A 43 5.09 3.76 -4.98
C VAL A 43 5.50 4.36 -6.32
N ALA A 44 4.54 4.69 -7.20
CA ALA A 44 4.84 5.32 -8.49
C ALA A 44 5.41 6.73 -8.31
N TYR A 45 4.86 7.51 -7.37
CA TYR A 45 5.37 8.83 -7.00
C TYR A 45 6.83 8.76 -6.52
N LEU A 46 7.13 7.87 -5.56
CA LEU A 46 8.49 7.69 -5.04
C LEU A 46 9.46 7.12 -6.07
N ALA A 47 8.99 6.24 -6.97
CA ALA A 47 9.80 5.72 -8.07
C ALA A 47 10.21 6.85 -9.03
N ALA A 48 9.28 7.76 -9.35
CA ALA A 48 9.57 8.94 -10.17
C ALA A 48 10.59 9.88 -9.50
N GLU A 49 10.46 10.13 -8.19
CA GLU A 49 11.40 10.94 -7.42
C GLU A 49 12.82 10.35 -7.43
N LYS A 50 12.93 9.02 -7.30
CA LYS A 50 14.20 8.29 -7.33
C LYS A 50 14.72 7.97 -8.73
N LYS A 51 14.00 8.37 -9.79
CA LYS A 51 14.29 8.04 -11.19
C LYS A 51 14.46 6.54 -11.43
N LEU A 52 13.71 5.72 -10.70
CA LEU A 52 13.67 4.27 -10.84
C LEU A 52 12.40 3.86 -11.60
N SER A 53 12.49 2.79 -12.39
CA SER A 53 11.28 2.17 -12.93
C SER A 53 10.42 1.65 -11.78
N ILE A 54 9.10 1.82 -11.88
CA ILE A 54 8.13 1.42 -10.85
C ILE A 54 8.33 -0.05 -10.44
N GLU A 55 8.60 -0.94 -11.39
CA GLU A 55 8.85 -2.35 -11.14
C GLU A 55 10.15 -2.61 -10.35
N GLN A 56 11.22 -1.87 -10.66
CA GLN A 56 12.48 -1.96 -9.94
C GLN A 56 12.32 -1.45 -8.52
N PHE A 57 11.59 -0.35 -8.35
CA PHE A 57 11.32 0.23 -7.04
C PHE A 57 10.44 -0.68 -6.17
N LYS A 58 9.41 -1.31 -6.75
CA LYS A 58 8.60 -2.34 -6.08
C LYS A 58 9.45 -3.51 -5.60
N LYS A 59 10.34 -4.03 -6.46
CA LYS A 59 11.25 -5.14 -6.09
C LYS A 59 12.15 -4.74 -4.93
N SER A 60 12.73 -3.53 -4.98
CA SER A 60 13.58 -2.99 -3.91
C SER A 60 12.84 -2.89 -2.56
N LEU A 61 11.57 -2.44 -2.56
CA LEU A 61 10.74 -2.38 -1.35
C LEU A 61 10.37 -3.76 -0.79
N ILE A 62 10.09 -4.75 -1.65
CA ILE A 62 9.68 -6.09 -1.21
C ILE A 62 10.88 -6.91 -0.71
N ASN A 63 12.04 -6.74 -1.33
CA ASN A 63 13.26 -7.46 -0.96
C ASN A 63 13.99 -6.82 0.24
N GLY A 64 13.52 -5.68 0.75
CA GLY A 64 14.13 -5.00 1.89
C GLY A 64 15.43 -4.25 1.57
N GLU A 65 15.73 -4.01 0.29
CA GLU A 65 16.88 -3.20 -0.14
C GLU A 65 16.66 -1.70 0.10
N ALA A 66 15.41 -1.29 0.32
CA ALA A 66 15.10 -0.01 0.97
C ALA A 66 15.42 -0.13 2.47
N SER A 67 16.71 -0.13 2.78
CA SER A 67 17.22 -0.15 4.15
C SER A 67 16.52 0.90 5.03
N HIS A 68 15.73 0.40 5.97
CA HIS A 68 15.73 0.94 7.33
C HIS A 68 16.19 -0.18 8.25
N ASP A 69 17.51 -0.24 8.41
CA ASP A 69 18.23 -0.98 9.43
C ASP A 69 17.80 -0.51 10.84
N ARG A 70 17.47 -1.50 11.68
CA ARG A 70 17.58 -1.54 13.16
C ARG A 70 16.80 -0.52 14.00
N THR A 71 15.76 -1.01 14.68
CA THR A 71 15.75 -1.33 16.13
C THR A 71 14.45 -2.07 16.47
#